data_AF-A0A1B6GC31-F1
#
_entry.id   AF-A0A1B6GC31-F1
#
_cell.length_a   1.000
_cell.length_b   1.000
_cell.length_c   1.000
_cell.angle_alpha   90.00
_cell.angle_beta   90.00
_cell.angle_gamma   90.00
#
_symmetry.space_group_name_H-M   'P 1'
#
loop_
_entity.id
_entity.type
_entity.pdbx_description
1 polymer ?
#
loop_
_entity_poly.entity_id
_entity_poly.type
_entity_poly.pdbx_seq_one_letter_code
_entity_poly.pdbx_strand_id
1 'polypeptide(L)'
;ACIVGHQFRRVRSCDRFWYENDDPLTRFTPAQLTEIRKMTISRLICNNLNEVHTIQRHALDLPDPFMNPRVPCSNIPTVDLTVWKDRAACAVGNTAIDIGATHHTSPCTTCTCTKEGPICQSVKVSNCFELARQFTSQDVLKDTVCKVQCAFVFRALQEFSEPLADNQLGFS
;
A
#
# COMPACT_ATOMS: atom_id res chain seq x y z
N ALA A 1 15.06 9.15 -38.82
CA ALA A 1 14.43 9.10 -37.48
C ALA A 1 14.12 10.48 -36.86
N CYS A 2 14.82 11.57 -37.20
CA CYS A 2 14.72 12.88 -36.51
C CYS A 2 13.28 13.40 -36.26
N ILE A 3 12.50 13.70 -37.30
CA ILE A 3 11.17 14.34 -37.18
C ILE A 3 10.23 13.51 -36.28
N VAL A 4 10.12 12.21 -36.55
CA VAL A 4 9.24 11.28 -35.82
C VAL A 4 9.65 11.18 -34.35
N GLY A 5 10.95 11.04 -34.05
CA GLY A 5 11.45 10.97 -32.68
C GLY A 5 11.20 12.25 -31.88
N HIS A 6 11.40 13.42 -32.49
CA HIS A 6 11.09 14.70 -31.85
C HIS A 6 9.58 14.88 -31.59
N GLN A 7 8.72 14.45 -32.52
CA GLN A 7 7.28 14.54 -32.35
C GLN A 7 6.79 13.66 -31.20
N PHE A 8 7.16 12.37 -31.16
CA PHE A 8 6.77 11.48 -30.07
C PHE A 8 7.32 11.92 -28.71
N ARG A 9 8.56 12.42 -28.66
CA ARG A 9 9.11 13.00 -27.41
C ARG A 9 8.28 14.19 -26.92
N ARG A 10 7.90 15.11 -27.81
CA ARG A 10 7.08 16.28 -27.45
C ARG A 10 5.69 15.86 -26.97
N VAL A 11 5.01 14.95 -27.67
CA VAL A 11 3.70 14.43 -27.25
C VAL A 11 3.80 13.81 -25.85
N ARG A 12 4.79 12.94 -25.59
CA ARG A 12 4.99 12.34 -24.27
C ARG A 12 5.28 13.37 -23.16
N SER A 13 6.20 14.30 -23.39
CA SER A 13 6.65 15.24 -22.34
C SER A 13 5.72 16.44 -22.12
N CYS A 14 4.82 16.75 -23.05
CA CYS A 14 3.90 17.89 -22.95
C CYS A 14 2.45 17.46 -22.64
N ASP A 15 2.17 16.15 -22.55
CA ASP A 15 0.87 15.65 -22.12
C ASP A 15 0.82 15.49 -20.58
N ARG A 16 -0.02 16.32 -19.94
CA ARG A 16 -0.27 16.28 -18.49
C ARG A 16 -0.90 14.96 -18.03
N PHE A 17 -1.61 14.28 -18.93
CA PHE A 17 -2.28 13.01 -18.69
C PHE A 17 -1.48 11.81 -19.23
N TRP A 18 -0.20 12.00 -19.59
CA TRP A 18 0.66 10.87 -19.93
C TRP A 18 0.67 9.86 -18.77
N TYR A 19 0.35 8.60 -19.06
CA TYR A 19 0.00 7.59 -18.06
C TYR A 19 1.12 7.21 -17.07
N GLU A 20 2.36 7.61 -17.34
CA GLU A 20 3.51 7.41 -16.44
C GLU A 20 3.95 8.69 -15.70
N ASN A 21 3.19 9.78 -15.79
CA ASN A 21 3.47 11.00 -15.02
C ASN A 21 3.29 10.73 -13.51
N ASP A 22 4.03 11.48 -12.71
CA ASP A 22 4.10 11.36 -11.25
C ASP A 22 3.26 12.42 -10.49
N ASP A 23 2.66 13.39 -11.22
CA ASP A 23 1.74 14.41 -10.69
C ASP A 23 0.60 13.76 -9.88
N PRO A 24 0.52 13.97 -8.55
CA PRO A 24 -0.52 13.38 -7.70
C PRO A 24 -1.96 13.71 -8.11
N LEU A 25 -2.18 14.74 -8.92
CA LEU A 25 -3.51 15.16 -9.39
C LEU A 25 -3.98 14.43 -10.66
N THR A 26 -3.08 13.80 -11.43
CA THR A 26 -3.42 13.11 -12.70
C THR A 26 -2.79 11.73 -12.88
N ARG A 27 -1.82 11.34 -12.06
CA ARG A 27 -1.16 10.03 -12.14
C ARG A 27 -2.14 8.88 -11.88
N PHE A 28 -1.81 7.72 -12.44
CA PHE A 28 -2.31 6.45 -11.93
C PHE A 28 -1.59 6.05 -10.65
N THR A 29 -2.24 5.28 -9.78
CA THR A 29 -1.55 4.70 -8.62
C THR A 29 -0.48 3.69 -9.07
N PRO A 30 0.55 3.39 -8.26
CA PRO A 30 1.57 2.40 -8.62
C PRO A 30 1.00 1.01 -8.97
N ALA A 31 -0.11 0.63 -8.31
CA ALA A 31 -0.84 -0.61 -8.62
C ALA A 31 -1.51 -0.53 -10.01
N GLN A 32 -2.26 0.54 -10.29
CA GLN A 32 -2.89 0.79 -11.58
C GLN A 32 -1.87 0.83 -12.72
N LEU A 33 -0.74 1.52 -12.54
CA LEU A 33 0.34 1.58 -13.53
C LEU A 33 0.98 0.21 -13.78
N THR A 34 1.09 -0.63 -12.75
CA THR A 34 1.57 -2.02 -12.88
C THR A 34 0.62 -2.84 -13.76
N GLU A 35 -0.68 -2.67 -13.60
CA GLU A 35 -1.69 -3.36 -14.41
C GLU A 35 -1.75 -2.84 -15.86
N ILE A 36 -1.66 -1.51 -16.08
CA ILE A 36 -1.54 -0.92 -17.43
C ILE A 36 -0.35 -1.52 -18.19
N ARG A 37 0.80 -1.69 -17.53
CA ARG A 37 2.03 -2.22 -18.14
C ARG A 37 1.95 -3.69 -18.55
N LYS A 38 0.93 -4.46 -18.11
CA LYS A 38 0.68 -5.83 -18.60
C LYS A 38 0.00 -5.85 -19.97
N MET A 39 -0.58 -4.73 -20.41
CA MET A 39 -1.34 -4.67 -21.65
C MET A 39 -0.44 -4.81 -22.88
N THR A 40 -0.83 -5.68 -23.82
CA THR A 40 -0.16 -5.87 -25.10
C THR A 40 -1.17 -5.82 -26.24
N ILE A 41 -0.71 -5.55 -27.47
CA ILE A 41 -1.57 -5.64 -28.67
C ILE A 41 -2.09 -7.08 -28.85
N SER A 42 -1.30 -8.10 -28.47
CA SER A 42 -1.75 -9.50 -28.44
C SER A 42 -2.93 -9.71 -27.47
N ARG A 43 -2.89 -9.11 -26.27
CA ARG A 43 -4.02 -9.12 -25.31
C ARG A 43 -5.22 -8.33 -25.84
N LEU A 44 -4.99 -7.19 -26.50
CA LEU A 44 -6.07 -6.43 -27.14
C LEU A 44 -6.83 -7.28 -28.16
N ILE A 45 -6.09 -7.96 -29.03
CA ILE A 45 -6.65 -8.85 -30.06
C ILE A 45 -7.41 -10.02 -29.42
N CYS A 46 -6.78 -10.76 -28.50
CA CYS A 46 -7.39 -11.89 -27.80
C CYS A 46 -8.69 -11.54 -27.05
N ASN A 47 -8.84 -10.31 -26.56
CA ASN A 47 -10.04 -9.87 -25.83
C ASN A 47 -11.18 -9.41 -26.73
N ASN A 48 -10.92 -9.10 -28.01
CA ASN A 48 -11.89 -8.43 -28.89
C ASN A 48 -12.19 -9.19 -30.20
N LEU A 49 -11.47 -10.27 -30.51
CA LEU A 49 -11.72 -11.10 -31.70
C LEU A 49 -12.00 -12.56 -31.31
N ASN A 50 -13.24 -12.99 -31.53
CA ASN A 50 -13.71 -14.33 -31.15
C ASN A 50 -12.95 -15.47 -31.83
N GLU A 51 -12.58 -15.30 -33.11
CA GLU A 51 -11.89 -16.31 -33.93
C GLU A 51 -10.39 -16.45 -33.63
N VAL A 52 -9.82 -15.61 -32.74
CA VAL A 52 -8.39 -15.64 -32.41
C VAL A 52 -8.17 -16.40 -31.11
N HIS A 53 -7.95 -17.71 -31.21
CA HIS A 53 -7.64 -18.56 -30.05
C HIS A 53 -6.14 -18.64 -29.72
N THR A 54 -5.26 -18.36 -30.68
CA THR A 54 -3.79 -18.31 -30.48
C THR A 54 -3.18 -17.09 -31.17
N ILE A 55 -2.13 -16.51 -30.57
CA ILE A 55 -1.42 -15.35 -31.09
C ILE A 55 0.03 -15.35 -30.63
N GLN A 56 0.93 -14.71 -31.39
CA GLN A 56 2.31 -14.49 -30.96
C GLN A 56 2.38 -13.50 -29.78
N ARG A 57 3.42 -13.60 -28.95
CA ARG A 57 3.56 -12.78 -27.73
C ARG A 57 3.70 -11.29 -28.05
N HIS A 58 4.40 -10.97 -29.14
CA HIS A 58 4.61 -9.62 -29.64
C HIS A 58 3.92 -9.47 -31.01
N ALA A 59 2.69 -8.93 -31.03
CA ALA A 59 1.84 -8.89 -32.22
C ALA A 59 2.42 -8.12 -33.43
N LEU A 60 3.30 -7.14 -33.19
CA LEU A 60 3.92 -6.33 -34.26
C LEU A 60 5.19 -6.94 -34.84
N ASP A 61 5.76 -7.94 -34.16
CA ASP A 61 6.90 -8.71 -34.65
C ASP A 61 6.42 -9.93 -35.44
N LEU A 62 7.26 -10.43 -36.34
CA LEU A 62 6.98 -11.67 -37.05
C LEU A 62 6.85 -12.85 -36.06
N PRO A 63 5.92 -13.78 -36.28
CA PRO A 63 5.88 -15.02 -35.52
C PRO A 63 7.14 -15.85 -35.77
N ASP A 64 7.73 -16.40 -34.72
CA ASP A 64 8.88 -17.31 -34.79
C ASP A 64 8.69 -18.47 -33.79
N PRO A 65 8.97 -19.74 -34.14
CA PRO A 65 8.72 -20.87 -33.24
C PRO A 65 9.41 -20.84 -31.89
N PHE A 66 10.49 -20.06 -31.73
CA PHE A 66 11.31 -20.01 -30.51
C PHE A 66 11.28 -18.63 -29.85
N MET A 67 11.49 -17.56 -30.64
CA MET A 67 11.63 -16.18 -30.16
C MET A 67 10.28 -15.48 -29.95
N ASN A 68 9.29 -15.76 -30.80
CA ASN A 68 7.95 -15.16 -30.73
C ASN A 68 6.84 -16.17 -31.08
N PRO A 69 6.73 -17.29 -30.34
CA PRO A 69 5.82 -18.37 -30.70
C PRO A 69 4.36 -17.94 -30.52
N ARG A 70 3.47 -18.49 -31.36
CA ARG A 70 2.03 -18.42 -31.12
C ARG A 70 1.68 -19.25 -29.90
N VAL A 71 1.02 -18.64 -28.93
CA VAL A 71 0.52 -19.26 -27.70
C VAL A 71 -0.99 -19.11 -27.60
N PRO A 72 -1.69 -19.97 -26.83
CA PRO A 72 -3.10 -19.77 -26.52
C PRO A 72 -3.37 -18.39 -25.92
N CYS A 73 -4.51 -17.77 -26.24
CA CYS A 73 -4.90 -16.47 -25.70
C CYS A 73 -5.05 -16.45 -24.17
N SER A 74 -5.23 -17.61 -23.51
CA SER A 74 -5.16 -17.76 -22.06
C SER A 74 -3.76 -17.47 -21.47
N ASN A 75 -2.70 -17.66 -22.26
CA ASN A 75 -1.31 -17.60 -21.79
C ASN A 75 -0.66 -16.21 -22.01
N ILE A 76 -1.39 -15.28 -22.59
CA ILE A 76 -1.03 -13.85 -22.64
C ILE A 76 -1.41 -13.22 -21.28
N PRO A 77 -0.61 -12.32 -20.69
CA PRO A 77 -1.01 -11.63 -19.44
C PRO A 77 -2.34 -10.88 -19.58
N THR A 78 -3.12 -10.83 -18.50
CA THR A 78 -4.33 -10.01 -18.37
C THR A 78 -4.07 -8.81 -17.47
N VAL A 79 -4.88 -7.76 -17.65
CA VAL A 79 -4.96 -6.58 -16.77
C VAL A 79 -5.95 -6.91 -15.65
N ASP A 80 -5.57 -6.72 -14.39
CA ASP A 80 -6.49 -6.79 -13.25
C ASP A 80 -7.15 -5.41 -13.03
N LEU A 81 -8.46 -5.32 -13.26
CA LEU A 81 -9.21 -4.08 -13.08
C LEU A 81 -9.66 -3.84 -11.63
N THR A 82 -9.44 -4.78 -10.70
CA THR A 82 -9.83 -4.60 -9.29
C THR A 82 -9.10 -3.45 -8.61
N VAL A 83 -7.92 -3.04 -9.10
CA VAL A 83 -7.15 -1.89 -8.59
C VAL A 83 -7.71 -0.52 -9.02
N TRP A 84 -8.77 -0.48 -9.83
CA TRP A 84 -9.60 0.71 -10.08
C TRP A 84 -10.89 0.75 -9.25
N LYS A 85 -11.16 -0.28 -8.43
CA LYS A 85 -12.36 -0.30 -7.59
C LYS A 85 -12.28 0.79 -6.53
N ASP A 86 -13.19 1.77 -6.61
CA ASP A 86 -13.37 2.76 -5.56
C ASP A 86 -13.65 2.08 -4.22
N ARG A 87 -12.96 2.54 -3.18
CA ARG A 87 -13.15 2.12 -1.80
C ARG A 87 -14.07 3.13 -1.12
N ALA A 88 -14.94 2.68 -0.22
CA ALA A 88 -15.64 3.56 0.71
C ALA A 88 -14.80 3.83 1.97
N ALA A 89 -14.08 2.80 2.41
CA ALA A 89 -13.26 2.79 3.61
C ALA A 89 -11.99 1.95 3.43
N CYS A 90 -11.00 2.19 4.30
CA CYS A 90 -9.81 1.38 4.49
C CYS A 90 -9.99 0.48 5.72
N ALA A 91 -9.49 -0.75 5.67
CA ALA A 91 -9.35 -1.60 6.85
C ALA A 91 -7.89 -1.58 7.33
N VAL A 92 -7.67 -1.28 8.61
CA VAL A 92 -6.36 -1.38 9.27
C VAL A 92 -6.52 -2.18 10.56
N GLY A 93 -6.04 -3.42 10.55
CA GLY A 93 -6.35 -4.39 11.60
C GLY A 93 -7.87 -4.60 11.70
N ASN A 94 -8.44 -4.34 12.87
CA ASN A 94 -9.88 -4.42 13.12
C ASN A 94 -10.62 -3.09 12.90
N THR A 95 -9.93 -2.01 12.52
CA THR A 95 -10.53 -0.67 12.38
C THR A 95 -10.88 -0.39 10.92
N ALA A 96 -12.15 -0.13 10.65
CA ALA A 96 -12.60 0.47 9.40
C ALA A 96 -12.51 2.01 9.50
N ILE A 97 -11.99 2.65 8.46
CA ILE A 97 -11.73 4.10 8.41
C ILE A 97 -12.27 4.62 7.07
N ASP A 98 -13.30 5.46 7.09
CA ASP A 98 -13.88 6.04 5.87
C ASP A 98 -12.87 6.95 5.14
N ILE A 99 -12.96 7.05 3.80
CA ILE A 99 -12.04 7.90 3.04
C ILE A 99 -12.12 9.36 3.50
N GLY A 100 -10.94 9.94 3.77
CA GLY A 100 -10.79 11.30 4.31
C GLY A 100 -10.79 11.36 5.84
N ALA A 101 -11.21 10.30 6.54
CA ALA A 101 -11.15 10.22 7.99
C ALA A 101 -9.76 9.78 8.48
N THR A 102 -9.43 10.21 9.70
CA THR A 102 -8.23 9.79 10.45
C THR A 102 -8.68 9.18 11.78
N HIS A 103 -8.24 7.96 12.08
CA HIS A 103 -8.56 7.28 13.34
C HIS A 103 -7.30 6.73 14.00
N HIS A 104 -7.34 6.60 15.34
CA HIS A 104 -6.35 5.81 16.07
C HIS A 104 -6.58 4.33 15.79
N THR A 105 -5.54 3.65 15.31
CA THR A 105 -5.50 2.19 15.13
C THR A 105 -4.74 1.49 16.26
N SER A 106 -3.92 2.26 16.99
CA SER A 106 -3.37 1.93 18.31
C SER A 106 -3.19 3.23 19.12
N PRO A 107 -2.90 3.16 20.43
CA PRO A 107 -2.76 4.37 21.25
C PRO A 107 -1.75 5.39 20.70
N CYS A 108 -0.64 4.95 20.08
CA CYS A 108 0.36 5.82 19.46
C CYS A 108 0.45 5.71 17.93
N THR A 109 -0.55 5.14 17.25
CA THR A 109 -0.61 5.13 15.77
C THR A 109 -1.97 5.62 15.28
N THR A 110 -1.95 6.65 14.44
CA THR A 110 -3.11 7.09 13.68
C THR A 110 -2.95 6.72 12.22
N CYS A 111 -4.07 6.43 11.55
CA CYS A 111 -4.11 6.19 10.12
C CYS A 111 -5.17 7.06 9.45
N THR A 112 -4.80 7.74 8.38
CA THR A 112 -5.73 8.47 7.50
C THR A 112 -6.06 7.58 6.31
N CYS A 113 -7.35 7.34 6.03
CA CYS A 113 -7.73 6.62 4.82
C CYS A 113 -7.74 7.54 3.61
N THR A 114 -6.91 7.25 2.61
CA THR A 114 -6.90 7.94 1.32
C THR A 114 -7.52 7.06 0.23
N LYS A 115 -7.77 7.63 -0.95
CA LYS A 115 -8.19 6.85 -2.13
C LYS A 115 -7.17 5.78 -2.55
N GLU A 116 -5.88 6.00 -2.30
CA GLU A 116 -4.83 5.01 -2.61
C GLU A 116 -4.72 3.93 -1.51
N GLY A 117 -5.21 4.19 -0.29
CA GLY A 117 -5.15 3.29 0.87
C GLY A 117 -4.90 4.03 2.19
N PRO A 118 -4.78 3.28 3.31
CA PRO A 118 -4.48 3.87 4.61
C PRO A 118 -3.02 4.31 4.71
N ILE A 119 -2.78 5.54 5.16
CA ILE A 119 -1.46 6.08 5.48
C ILE A 119 -1.38 6.21 6.99
N CYS A 120 -0.51 5.42 7.62
CA CYS A 120 -0.36 5.36 9.07
C CYS A 120 0.90 6.10 9.55
N GLN A 121 0.79 6.82 10.66
CA GLN A 121 1.87 7.60 11.27
C GLN A 121 1.88 7.42 12.78
N SER A 122 3.08 7.48 13.36
CA SER A 122 3.26 7.48 14.81
C SER A 122 2.84 8.83 15.41
N VAL A 123 1.99 8.77 16.43
CA VAL A 123 1.61 9.94 17.22
C VAL A 123 2.78 10.31 18.14
N LYS A 124 3.15 11.60 18.17
CA LYS A 124 4.14 12.11 19.12
C LYS A 124 3.51 12.26 20.49
N VAL A 125 3.95 11.46 21.46
CA VAL A 125 3.48 11.53 22.85
C VAL A 125 4.27 12.58 23.61
N SER A 126 3.61 13.64 24.06
CA SER A 126 4.18 14.66 24.95
C SER A 126 4.08 14.26 26.43
N ASN A 127 3.00 13.58 26.82
CA ASN A 127 2.71 13.21 28.20
C ASN A 127 2.12 11.79 28.29
N CYS A 128 2.93 10.85 28.77
CA CYS A 128 2.55 9.45 28.92
C CYS A 128 1.48 9.19 29.99
N PHE A 129 1.35 10.06 31.00
CA PHE A 129 0.28 9.97 32.00
C PHE A 129 -1.08 10.42 31.45
N GLU A 130 -1.08 11.33 30.48
CA GLU A 130 -2.29 11.74 29.76
C GLU A 130 -2.72 10.68 28.76
N LEU A 131 -1.77 10.06 28.05
CA LEU A 131 -2.04 8.92 27.17
C LEU A 131 -2.67 7.74 27.94
N ALA A 132 -2.18 7.45 29.14
CA ALA A 132 -2.73 6.43 30.04
C ALA A 132 -4.10 6.78 30.65
N ARG A 133 -4.61 8.01 30.44
CA ARG A 133 -6.01 8.37 30.73
C ARG A 133 -6.94 8.17 29.54
N GLN A 134 -6.42 8.19 28.32
CA GLN A 134 -7.20 8.03 27.09
C GLN A 134 -7.27 6.56 26.63
N PHE A 135 -6.25 5.75 26.95
CA PHE A 135 -6.14 4.34 26.56
C PHE A 135 -5.78 3.46 27.77
N THR A 136 -6.15 2.18 27.73
CA THR A 136 -5.86 1.27 28.85
C THR A 136 -4.36 0.99 28.96
N SER A 137 -3.83 0.86 30.19
CA SER A 137 -2.41 0.58 30.43
C SER A 137 -1.91 -0.65 29.67
N GLN A 138 -2.76 -1.66 29.45
CA GLN A 138 -2.44 -2.86 28.68
C GLN A 138 -2.28 -2.57 27.18
N ASP A 139 -3.16 -1.75 26.60
CA ASP A 139 -3.06 -1.38 25.18
C ASP A 139 -1.82 -0.52 24.90
N VAL A 140 -1.52 0.44 25.79
CA VAL A 140 -0.33 1.29 25.65
C VAL A 140 0.97 0.50 25.86
N LEU A 141 0.97 -0.54 26.71
CA LEU A 141 2.11 -1.46 26.87
C LEU A 141 2.33 -2.39 25.67
N LYS A 142 1.26 -2.76 24.97
CA LYS A 142 1.27 -3.62 23.78
C LYS A 142 1.69 -2.87 22.51
N ASP A 143 1.44 -1.57 22.46
CA ASP A 143 1.86 -0.68 21.38
C ASP A 143 3.39 -0.44 21.44
N THR A 144 4.11 -0.91 20.42
CA THR A 144 5.58 -0.77 20.33
C THR A 144 6.03 0.69 20.16
N VAL A 145 5.23 1.53 19.50
CA VAL A 145 5.49 2.95 19.29
C VAL A 145 5.33 3.71 20.62
N CYS A 146 4.29 3.40 21.38
CA CYS A 146 4.13 3.94 22.74
C CYS A 146 5.24 3.47 23.67
N LYS A 147 5.60 2.18 23.63
CA LYS A 147 6.64 1.61 24.49
C LYS A 147 7.99 2.31 24.32
N VAL A 148 8.34 2.72 23.10
CA VAL A 148 9.55 3.52 22.84
C VAL A 148 9.43 4.94 23.41
N GLN A 149 8.29 5.62 23.21
CA GLN A 149 8.11 7.01 23.66
C GLN A 149 7.90 7.14 25.18
N CYS A 150 7.34 6.12 25.83
CA CYS A 150 6.95 6.12 27.24
C CYS A 150 7.74 5.13 28.11
N ALA A 151 8.90 4.65 27.62
CA ALA A 151 9.72 3.64 28.30
C ALA A 151 10.03 3.97 29.78
N PHE A 152 10.19 5.25 30.11
CA PHE A 152 10.46 5.71 31.48
C PHE A 152 9.25 5.51 32.43
N VAL A 153 8.03 5.82 31.98
CA VAL A 153 6.81 5.60 32.79
C VAL A 153 6.55 4.11 32.95
N PHE A 154 6.80 3.31 31.91
CA PHE A 154 6.56 1.86 31.99
C PHE A 154 7.50 1.14 32.94
N ARG A 155 8.77 1.56 33.04
CA ARG A 155 9.69 1.04 34.08
C ARG A 155 9.17 1.36 35.49
N ALA A 156 8.80 2.62 35.74
CA ALA A 156 8.23 3.02 37.03
C ALA A 156 6.92 2.27 37.36
N LEU A 157 6.03 2.03 36.38
CA LEU A 157 4.81 1.25 36.60
C LEU A 157 5.06 -0.24 36.85
N GLN A 158 6.14 -0.81 36.27
CA GLN A 158 6.52 -2.20 36.56
C GLN A 158 7.06 -2.37 37.98
N GLU A 159 7.82 -1.39 38.50
CA GLU A 159 8.29 -1.36 39.90
C GLU A 159 7.13 -1.35 40.92
N PHE A 160 5.96 -0.81 40.56
CA PHE A 160 4.74 -0.89 41.39
C PHE A 160 3.93 -2.20 41.22
N SER A 161 4.35 -3.11 40.34
CA SER A 161 3.60 -4.34 40.01
C SER A 161 4.24 -5.63 40.51
N GLU A 162 5.49 -5.58 41.00
CA GLU A 162 6.05 -6.70 41.76
C GLU A 162 5.41 -6.72 43.16
N PRO A 163 4.82 -7.84 43.60
CA PRO A 163 4.39 -7.96 44.98
C PRO A 163 5.62 -7.89 45.88
N LEU A 164 5.53 -7.13 46.99
CA LEU A 164 6.53 -7.12 48.05
C LEU A 164 6.84 -8.55 48.49
N ALA A 165 7.96 -9.10 48.02
CA ALA A 165 8.48 -10.35 48.50
C ALA A 165 8.82 -10.19 49.99
N ASP A 166 8.35 -11.15 50.81
CA ASP A 166 8.49 -11.13 52.26
C ASP A 166 9.96 -11.19 52.67
N ASN A 167 10.55 -10.02 52.92
CA ASN A 167 11.93 -9.87 53.40
C ASN A 167 11.99 -10.23 54.89
N GLN A 168 11.87 -11.52 55.21
CA GLN A 168 12.19 -12.03 56.54
C GLN A 168 13.68 -11.87 56.80
N LEU A 169 14.02 -10.85 57.59
CA LEU A 169 15.35 -10.68 58.18
C LEU A 169 15.55 -11.73 59.27
N GLY A 170 15.95 -12.93 58.85
CA GLY A 170 16.39 -13.99 59.74
C GLY A 170 17.71 -13.63 60.41
N PHE A 171 17.65 -13.13 61.65
CA PHE A 171 18.80 -13.08 62.54
C PHE A 171 18.92 -14.39 63.31
N SER A 172 20.09 -15.01 63.21
CA SER A 172 20.61 -16.09 64.07
C SER A 172 22.03 -15.76 64.47
#